data_AF-I7J622-F1
#
_entry.id   AF-I7J622-F1
#
_cell.length_a   1.000
_cell.length_b   1.000
_cell.length_c   1.000
_cell.angle_alpha   90.00
_cell.angle_beta   90.00
_cell.angle_gamma   90.00
#
_symmetry.space_group_name_H-M   'P 1'
#
loop_
_entity.id
_entity.type
_entity.pdbx_description
1 polymer ?
#
loop_
_entity_poly.entity_id
_entity_poly.type
_entity_poly.pdbx_seq_one_letter_code
_entity_poly.pdbx_strand_id
1 'polypeptide(L)'
;MYKFYRHCNTYVLIVLILIALQNNLYNCLYTINLQNPALNRKINYYHGPYHHKICYLLRFKPTSTGKFRIKPKTNKSIAKRFKITGSGKLMHKRSGIQHLRSKLKSRQRRRLRRPVVITSNKLRKKYIQAINT
;
A
#
# COMPACT_ATOMS: atom_id res chain seq x y z
N MET A 1 -77.30 -18.35 -22.48
CA MET A 1 -76.25 -18.83 -21.55
C MET A 1 -74.93 -18.21 -21.96
N TYR A 2 -74.27 -17.49 -21.04
CA TYR A 2 -72.82 -17.42 -20.75
C TYR A 2 -72.62 -16.20 -19.83
N LYS A 3 -72.36 -16.45 -18.54
CA LYS A 3 -72.16 -15.44 -17.50
C LYS A 3 -70.76 -14.83 -17.65
N PHE A 4 -70.68 -13.56 -18.02
CA PHE A 4 -69.45 -12.75 -17.95
C PHE A 4 -69.24 -12.32 -16.49
N TYR A 5 -68.33 -12.99 -15.77
CA TYR A 5 -67.96 -12.59 -14.42
C TYR A 5 -67.01 -11.39 -14.45
N ARG A 6 -67.48 -10.30 -13.83
CA ARG A 6 -66.78 -9.05 -13.58
C ARG A 6 -65.99 -9.20 -12.27
N HIS A 7 -64.74 -9.68 -12.34
CA HIS A 7 -63.79 -9.54 -11.23
C HIS A 7 -62.52 -8.86 -11.74
N CYS A 8 -62.52 -7.53 -11.64
CA CYS A 8 -61.33 -6.72 -11.91
C CYS A 8 -60.29 -7.02 -10.84
N ASN A 9 -59.21 -7.61 -11.32
CA ASN A 9 -58.23 -8.37 -10.59
C ASN A 9 -57.19 -7.40 -10.02
N THR A 10 -57.33 -7.03 -8.75
CA THR A 10 -56.40 -6.15 -8.03
C THR A 10 -54.96 -6.66 -8.09
N TYR A 11 -54.76 -7.97 -8.23
CA TYR A 11 -53.45 -8.59 -8.41
C TYR A 11 -52.77 -8.21 -9.73
N VAL A 12 -53.52 -8.01 -10.82
CA VAL A 12 -52.94 -7.65 -12.13
C VAL A 12 -52.37 -6.23 -12.11
N LEU A 13 -53.04 -5.30 -11.43
CA LEU A 13 -52.56 -3.93 -11.26
C LEU A 13 -51.28 -3.87 -10.41
N ILE A 14 -51.20 -4.67 -9.34
CA ILE A 14 -50.04 -4.75 -8.45
C ILE A 14 -48.81 -5.34 -9.17
N VAL A 15 -49.01 -6.40 -9.98
CA VAL A 15 -47.92 -7.02 -10.75
C VAL A 15 -47.37 -6.05 -11.81
N LEU A 16 -48.23 -5.29 -12.50
CA LEU A 16 -47.80 -4.30 -13.48
C LEU A 16 -47.01 -3.14 -12.84
N ILE A 17 -47.39 -2.69 -11.64
CA ILE A 17 -46.67 -1.65 -10.88
C ILE A 17 -45.29 -2.15 -10.42
N LEU A 18 -45.19 -3.40 -9.94
CA LEU A 18 -43.92 -4.01 -9.54
C LEU A 18 -42.98 -4.19 -10.74
N ILE A 19 -43.48 -4.60 -11.90
CA ILE A 19 -42.70 -4.69 -13.15
C ILE A 19 -42.20 -3.30 -13.58
N ALA A 20 -43.05 -2.26 -13.51
CA ALA A 20 -42.65 -0.89 -13.83
C ALA A 20 -41.57 -0.34 -12.87
N LEU A 21 -41.66 -0.64 -11.57
CA LEU A 21 -40.65 -0.27 -10.56
C LEU A 21 -39.33 -1.02 -10.75
N GLN A 22 -39.38 -2.30 -11.12
CA GLN A 22 -38.18 -3.08 -11.44
C GLN A 22 -37.47 -2.50 -12.67
N ASN A 23 -38.21 -2.16 -13.73
CA ASN A 23 -37.68 -1.62 -14.98
C ASN A 23 -37.07 -0.21 -14.84
N ASN A 24 -37.61 0.63 -13.93
CA ASN A 24 -37.08 1.97 -13.67
C ASN A 24 -35.75 1.93 -12.90
N LEU A 25 -35.57 0.94 -12.01
CA LEU A 25 -34.31 0.67 -11.31
C LEU A 25 -33.23 0.11 -12.26
N TYR A 26 -33.58 -0.76 -13.21
CA TYR A 26 -32.62 -1.26 -14.21
C TYR A 26 -32.13 -0.16 -15.17
N ASN A 27 -32.99 0.78 -15.58
CA ASN A 27 -32.58 1.92 -16.42
C ASN A 27 -31.70 2.94 -15.66
N CYS A 28 -31.94 3.18 -14.37
CA CYS A 28 -31.06 4.01 -13.55
C CYS A 28 -29.68 3.38 -13.32
N LEU A 29 -29.60 2.05 -13.15
CA LEU A 29 -28.32 1.34 -13.01
C LEU A 29 -27.55 1.26 -14.34
N TYR A 30 -28.24 1.30 -15.48
CA TYR A 30 -27.60 1.32 -16.80
C TYR A 30 -27.01 2.70 -17.14
N THR A 31 -27.68 3.79 -16.77
CA THR A 31 -27.17 5.17 -17.00
C THR A 31 -25.99 5.54 -16.10
N ILE A 32 -25.97 5.09 -14.84
CA ILE A 32 -24.82 5.31 -13.93
C ILE A 32 -23.55 4.57 -14.41
N ASN A 33 -23.70 3.44 -15.11
CA ASN A 33 -22.57 2.69 -15.69
C ASN A 33 -21.99 3.34 -16.97
N LEU A 34 -22.72 4.23 -17.65
CA LEU A 34 -22.23 4.94 -18.84
C LEU A 34 -21.63 6.33 -18.56
N GLN A 35 -21.84 6.90 -17.36
CA GLN A 35 -21.40 8.27 -17.03
C GLN A 35 -19.99 8.38 -16.40
N ASN A 36 -19.20 7.29 -16.35
CA ASN A 36 -17.79 7.32 -15.90
C ASN A 36 -16.78 6.87 -16.99
N PRO A 37 -16.67 7.61 -18.12
CA PRO A 37 -15.69 7.29 -19.18
C PRO A 37 -14.22 7.43 -18.72
N ALA A 38 -13.96 8.06 -17.57
CA ALA A 38 -12.62 8.24 -17.02
C ALA A 38 -11.99 6.93 -16.46
N LEU A 39 -12.81 5.95 -16.05
CA LEU A 39 -12.33 4.64 -15.57
C LEU A 39 -12.08 3.67 -16.74
N ASN A 40 -12.90 3.71 -17.79
CA ASN A 40 -12.72 2.84 -18.97
C ASN A 40 -11.50 3.22 -19.81
N ARG A 41 -11.04 4.47 -19.76
CA ARG A 41 -9.78 4.88 -20.41
C ARG A 41 -8.53 4.34 -19.70
N LYS A 42 -8.61 3.94 -18.43
CA LYS A 42 -7.44 3.46 -17.66
C LYS A 42 -7.16 1.96 -17.83
N ILE A 43 -8.12 1.18 -18.33
CA ILE A 43 -7.99 -0.27 -18.52
C ILE A 43 -7.26 -0.58 -19.84
N ASN A 44 -7.48 0.22 -20.89
CA ASN A 44 -6.98 -0.09 -22.23
C ASN A 44 -5.49 0.25 -22.50
N TYR A 45 -4.73 0.77 -21.53
CA TYR A 45 -3.30 1.09 -21.71
C TYR A 45 -2.33 -0.02 -21.29
N TYR A 46 -2.81 -1.21 -20.92
CA TYR A 46 -1.94 -2.32 -20.44
C TYR A 46 -2.09 -3.64 -21.22
N HIS A 47 -2.71 -3.64 -22.39
CA HIS A 47 -2.79 -4.82 -23.25
C HIS A 47 -1.75 -4.76 -24.39
N GLY A 48 -0.48 -4.82 -24.01
CA GLY A 48 0.64 -5.12 -24.93
C GLY A 48 0.99 -6.61 -24.89
N PRO A 49 1.69 -7.14 -25.91
CA PRO A 49 1.90 -8.59 -26.12
C PRO A 49 2.86 -9.26 -25.13
N TYR A 50 3.32 -8.56 -24.09
CA TYR A 50 4.18 -9.08 -23.03
C TYR A 50 3.43 -9.18 -21.69
N HIS A 51 2.27 -9.83 -21.68
CA HIS A 51 1.46 -9.96 -20.46
C HIS A 51 1.33 -11.43 -20.02
N HIS A 52 2.46 -12.00 -19.59
CA HIS A 52 2.45 -13.22 -18.78
C HIS A 52 3.28 -13.02 -17.52
N LYS A 53 2.63 -13.29 -16.38
CA LYS A 53 3.11 -13.30 -14.99
C LYS A 53 3.18 -11.93 -14.29
N ILE A 54 2.05 -11.51 -13.71
CA ILE A 54 1.88 -11.46 -12.25
C ILE A 54 0.42 -11.83 -11.93
N CYS A 55 0.14 -13.13 -11.88
CA CYS A 55 -0.97 -13.68 -11.13
C CYS A 55 -0.46 -13.92 -9.70
N TYR A 56 -0.26 -12.84 -8.93
CA TYR A 56 -0.05 -12.90 -7.49
C TYR A 56 -0.94 -11.83 -6.84
N LEU A 57 -2.25 -11.93 -7.04
CA LEU A 57 -3.20 -11.34 -6.09
C LEU A 57 -3.09 -12.14 -4.79
N LEU A 58 -2.07 -11.78 -4.02
CA LEU A 58 -1.97 -12.06 -2.60
C LEU A 58 -3.31 -11.70 -1.98
N ARG A 59 -3.95 -12.70 -1.40
CA ARG A 59 -5.19 -12.62 -0.63
C ARG A 59 -4.92 -11.86 0.67
N PHE A 60 -4.73 -10.54 0.57
CA PHE A 60 -4.56 -9.66 1.71
C PHE A 60 -5.92 -9.50 2.40
N LYS A 61 -6.14 -10.21 3.52
CA LYS A 61 -7.32 -9.97 4.36
C LYS A 61 -7.16 -8.62 5.06
N PRO A 62 -8.01 -7.60 4.80
CA PRO A 62 -8.00 -6.37 5.58
C PRO A 62 -8.41 -6.67 7.03
N THR A 63 -7.94 -5.87 7.98
CA THR A 63 -8.39 -5.98 9.39
C THR A 63 -9.85 -5.53 9.51
N SER A 64 -10.51 -5.80 10.65
CA SER A 64 -11.90 -5.39 10.92
C SER A 64 -12.18 -3.90 10.75
N THR A 65 -11.14 -3.06 10.73
CA THR A 65 -11.20 -1.61 10.49
C THR A 65 -11.01 -1.20 9.02
N GLY A 66 -10.84 -2.15 8.10
CA GLY A 66 -10.55 -1.90 6.69
C GLY A 66 -9.13 -1.39 6.40
N LYS A 67 -8.31 -1.13 7.44
CA LYS A 67 -6.93 -0.65 7.29
C LYS A 67 -5.96 -1.82 7.19
N PHE A 68 -5.11 -1.81 6.17
CA PHE A 68 -3.96 -2.71 6.14
C PHE A 68 -3.03 -2.36 7.30
N ARG A 69 -2.63 -3.37 8.10
CA ARG A 69 -1.57 -3.21 9.10
C ARG A 69 -0.23 -3.07 8.36
N ILE A 70 0.04 -1.88 7.80
CA ILE A 70 1.26 -1.60 7.06
C ILE A 70 2.39 -1.54 8.07
N LYS A 71 3.16 -2.64 8.16
CA LYS A 71 4.40 -2.65 8.91
C LYS A 71 5.35 -1.62 8.28
N PRO A 72 5.85 -0.64 9.05
CA PRO A 72 6.79 0.35 8.52
C PRO A 72 8.04 -0.34 7.97
N LYS A 73 8.57 0.20 6.88
CA LYS A 73 9.78 -0.34 6.26
C LYS A 73 11.00 0.14 7.04
N THR A 74 11.87 -0.80 7.40
CA THR A 74 13.18 -0.47 7.98
C THR A 74 14.00 0.35 6.99
N ASN A 75 14.62 1.45 7.43
CA ASN A 75 15.52 2.20 6.57
C ASN A 75 16.84 1.42 6.37
N LYS A 76 16.95 0.74 5.22
CA LYS A 76 18.10 -0.13 4.92
C LYS A 76 19.42 0.63 4.83
N SER A 77 19.40 1.92 4.46
CA SER A 77 20.63 2.72 4.40
C SER A 77 21.25 2.93 5.79
N ILE A 78 20.41 3.09 6.81
CA ILE A 78 20.84 3.29 8.21
C ILE A 78 21.28 1.94 8.79
N ALA A 79 20.49 0.87 8.59
CA ALA A 79 20.80 -0.47 9.10
C ALA A 79 22.15 -1.01 8.58
N LYS A 80 22.55 -0.65 7.35
CA LYS A 80 23.87 -1.02 6.78
C LYS A 80 25.05 -0.29 7.45
N ARG A 81 24.83 0.92 7.96
CA ARG A 81 25.89 1.84 8.42
C ARG A 81 26.06 1.85 9.94
N PHE A 82 24.98 1.62 10.68
CA PHE A 82 24.94 1.68 12.14
C PHE A 82 24.59 0.33 12.74
N LYS A 83 25.26 -0.04 13.83
CA LYS A 83 24.99 -1.28 14.57
C LYS A 83 24.63 -0.98 16.02
N ILE A 84 23.70 -1.76 16.56
CA ILE A 84 23.31 -1.69 17.97
C ILE A 84 24.05 -2.82 18.70
N THR A 85 24.73 -2.48 19.79
CA THR A 85 25.38 -3.46 20.68
C THR A 85 24.36 -4.14 21.59
N GLY A 86 24.71 -5.27 22.23
CA GLY A 86 23.83 -5.92 23.21
C GLY A 86 23.38 -4.98 24.34
N SER A 87 24.23 -4.02 24.74
CA SER A 87 23.89 -2.99 25.73
C SER A 87 23.07 -1.81 25.18
N GLY A 88 22.65 -1.83 23.91
CA GLY A 88 21.83 -0.76 23.31
C GLY A 88 22.59 0.50 22.86
N LYS A 89 23.94 0.46 22.84
CA LYS A 89 24.77 1.56 22.31
C LYS A 89 24.80 1.52 20.78
N LEU A 90 24.70 2.68 20.14
CA LEU A 90 24.72 2.82 18.68
C LEU A 90 26.14 3.11 18.17
N MET A 91 26.69 2.17 17.40
CA MET A 91 28.05 2.21 16.87
C MET A 91 28.10 2.52 15.37
N HIS A 92 29.14 3.22 14.95
CA HIS A 92 29.44 3.50 13.55
C HIS A 92 30.94 3.53 13.26
N LYS A 93 31.31 3.46 11.98
CA LYS A 93 32.68 3.67 11.51
C LYS A 93 32.93 5.16 11.26
N ARG A 94 34.13 5.65 11.59
CA ARG A 94 34.53 7.03 11.29
C ARG A 94 34.74 7.20 9.77
N SER A 95 34.41 8.38 9.25
CA SER A 95 34.61 8.75 7.85
C SER A 95 36.07 9.16 7.56
N GLY A 96 36.42 9.30 6.27
CA GLY A 96 37.70 9.91 5.84
C GLY A 96 38.91 8.98 5.79
N ILE A 97 38.71 7.66 5.63
CA ILE A 97 39.82 6.69 5.58
C ILE A 97 39.90 5.85 4.30
N GLN A 98 38.98 6.03 3.34
CA GLN A 98 38.96 5.24 2.11
C GLN A 98 39.98 5.74 1.09
N HIS A 99 39.95 7.04 0.77
CA HIS A 99 40.80 7.68 -0.24
C HIS A 99 41.75 8.71 0.41
N LEU A 100 42.84 9.11 -0.29
CA LEU A 100 43.89 10.03 0.17
C LEU A 100 44.57 9.65 1.51
N ARG A 101 44.81 8.36 1.73
CA ARG A 101 45.42 7.87 2.99
C ARG A 101 46.89 8.24 3.14
N SER A 102 47.58 8.52 2.03
CA SER A 102 49.00 8.88 2.00
C SER A 102 49.28 10.20 2.72
N LYS A 103 48.39 11.19 2.58
CA LYS A 103 48.49 12.50 3.27
C LYS A 103 48.21 12.42 4.77
N LEU A 104 47.52 11.38 5.23
CA LEU A 104 47.12 11.24 6.63
C LEU A 104 48.26 10.66 7.48
N LYS A 105 48.55 11.27 8.63
CA LYS A 105 49.52 10.73 9.60
C LYS A 105 49.12 9.33 10.08
N SER A 106 50.10 8.47 10.39
CA SER A 106 49.87 7.10 10.90
C SER A 106 48.95 7.05 12.13
N ARG A 107 49.12 7.97 13.09
CA ARG A 107 48.26 8.08 14.28
C ARG A 107 46.80 8.39 13.90
N GLN A 108 46.57 9.26 12.93
CA GLN A 108 45.24 9.63 12.46
C GLN A 108 44.56 8.44 11.74
N ARG A 109 45.31 7.72 10.89
CA ARG A 109 44.79 6.49 10.26
C ARG A 109 44.36 5.46 11.30
N ARG A 110 45.15 5.22 12.34
CA ARG A 110 44.82 4.30 13.44
C ARG A 110 43.54 4.74 14.17
N ARG A 111 43.39 6.04 14.45
CA ARG A 111 42.18 6.60 15.06
C ARG A 111 40.93 6.38 14.22
N LEU A 112 41.02 6.60 12.89
CA LEU A 112 39.90 6.47 11.97
C LEU A 112 39.45 5.02 11.73
N ARG A 113 40.32 4.03 11.97
CA ARG A 113 39.95 2.59 11.87
C ARG A 113 39.05 2.13 13.01
N ARG A 114 39.08 2.80 14.16
CA ARG A 114 38.31 2.39 15.34
C ARG A 114 36.85 2.85 15.25
N PRO A 115 35.86 1.94 15.43
CA PRO A 115 34.46 2.32 15.50
C PRO A 115 34.19 3.16 16.75
N VAL A 116 33.13 3.97 16.69
CA VAL A 116 32.76 4.94 17.75
C VAL A 116 31.29 4.85 18.06
N VAL A 117 30.97 5.15 19.31
CA VAL A 117 29.60 5.29 19.80
C VAL A 117 29.09 6.70 19.52
N ILE A 118 27.87 6.82 18.99
CA ILE A 118 27.23 8.12 18.82
C ILE A 118 26.93 8.70 20.21
N THR A 119 27.50 9.86 20.51
CA THR A 119 27.32 10.56 21.80
C THR A 119 26.00 11.31 21.88
N SER A 120 25.45 11.77 20.75
CA SER A 120 24.22 12.55 20.75
C SER A 120 22.98 11.68 20.94
N ASN A 121 22.26 11.95 22.03
CA ASN A 121 21.04 11.21 22.38
C ASN A 121 19.93 11.36 21.32
N LYS A 122 19.79 12.56 20.72
CA LYS A 122 18.80 12.82 19.66
C LYS A 122 19.01 11.92 18.45
N LEU A 123 20.25 11.83 17.94
CA LEU A 123 20.55 10.98 16.78
C LEU A 123 20.41 9.50 17.12
N ARG A 124 20.87 9.09 18.31
CA ARG A 124 20.73 7.71 18.79
C ARG A 124 19.26 7.26 18.76
N LYS A 125 18.34 8.02 19.35
CA LYS A 125 16.91 7.69 19.36
C LYS A 125 16.34 7.63 17.94
N LYS A 126 16.65 8.63 17.10
CA LYS A 126 16.19 8.69 15.70
C LYS A 126 16.60 7.47 14.88
N TYR A 127 17.87 7.07 14.98
CA TYR A 127 18.39 5.94 14.19
C TYR A 127 17.94 4.58 14.70
N ILE A 128 17.78 4.41 16.02
CA ILE A 128 17.20 3.18 16.59
C ILE A 128 15.76 2.99 16.08
N GLN A 129 14.94 4.05 16.10
CA GLN A 129 13.58 4.00 15.58
C GLN A 129 13.52 3.61 14.09
N ALA A 130 14.46 4.11 13.29
CA ALA A 130 14.51 3.82 11.85
C ALA A 130 14.99 2.39 11.51
N ILE A 131 15.66 1.71 12.44
CA ILE A 131 16.13 0.33 12.28
C ILE A 131 15.09 -0.67 12.81
N ASN A 132 14.53 -0.39 13.99
CA ASN A 132 13.63 -1.28 14.72
C ASN A 132 12.16 -0.87 14.51
N THR A 133 11.70 -0.94 13.26
CA THR A 133 10.30 -0.68 12.88
C THR A 133 9.53 -1.96 12.53
#